data_AF-A0A349W1C4-F1
#
_entry.id   AF-A0A349W1C4-F1
#
_cell.length_a   1.000
_cell.length_b   1.000
_cell.length_c   1.000
_cell.angle_alpha   90.00
_cell.angle_beta   90.00
_cell.angle_gamma   90.00
#
_symmetry.space_group_name_H-M   'P 1'
#
loop_
_entity.id
_entity.type
_entity.pdbx_description
1 polymer ?
#
loop_
_entity_poly.entity_id
_entity_poly.type
_entity_poly.pdbx_seq_one_letter_code
_entity_poly.pdbx_strand_id
1 'polypeptide(L)'
;NVYGFKFKNDQLVPTNIYIFPARGVGNYQVKSNPIPGYKNDLEEFAKQSGYRAFYKAHQTYYDSLRTAYQEYASIAEQKEWLEHKFDYTINSYRVLTSPLIAGMNATHTFKYKGFKEILLFLPTLREDESWSPKFKKAFNTRIIFTEIDHNYVGPLSEKNKKQIDAIFNNREVWVDSANKSTVHYPTPVKVFDEYLTWGLFILYCYDKFGEDHDLYGQIVENVNDMMVNKKGFPKADEFNAELFRLYKDNNPKDIQGLYKPLLDWCEKEN
;
A
#
# COMPACT_ATOMS: atom_id res chain seq x y z
N ASN A 1 17.76 15.32 3.83
CA ASN A 1 16.84 14.63 2.89
C ASN A 1 17.61 13.69 1.97
N VAL A 2 16.99 12.57 1.64
CA VAL A 2 17.60 11.40 1.00
C VAL A 2 16.96 11.25 -0.37
N TYR A 3 17.66 11.69 -1.43
CA TYR A 3 17.10 11.83 -2.78
C TYR A 3 17.96 11.10 -3.81
N GLY A 4 17.45 10.81 -5.00
CA GLY A 4 18.32 10.33 -6.08
C GLY A 4 19.23 11.43 -6.65
N PHE A 5 18.71 12.66 -6.71
CA PHE A 5 19.41 13.83 -7.22
C PHE A 5 19.11 15.03 -6.33
N LYS A 6 20.00 16.03 -6.36
CA LYS A 6 19.79 17.32 -5.69
C LYS A 6 20.34 18.45 -6.54
N PHE A 7 19.83 19.66 -6.34
CA PHE A 7 20.43 20.85 -6.92
C PHE A 7 21.69 21.26 -6.14
N LYS A 8 22.80 21.46 -6.85
CA LYS A 8 23.98 22.22 -6.43
C LYS A 8 24.01 23.47 -7.29
N ASN A 9 23.60 24.61 -6.71
CA ASN A 9 23.24 25.81 -7.46
C ASN A 9 22.14 25.47 -8.50
N ASP A 10 22.39 25.69 -9.78
CA ASP A 10 21.44 25.37 -10.84
C ASP A 10 21.80 24.10 -11.61
N GLN A 11 22.61 23.24 -11.01
CA GLN A 11 22.97 21.94 -11.57
C GLN A 11 22.38 20.81 -10.74
N LEU A 12 21.73 19.87 -11.40
CA LEU A 12 21.24 18.63 -10.83
C LEU A 12 22.40 17.64 -10.74
N VAL A 13 22.77 17.26 -9.51
CA VAL A 13 23.84 16.31 -9.23
C VAL A 13 23.27 15.05 -8.57
N PRO A 14 23.77 13.84 -8.93
CA PRO A 14 23.34 12.61 -8.29
C PRO A 14 23.74 12.60 -6.80
N THR A 15 23.00 11.86 -5.99
CA THR A 15 23.43 11.49 -4.64
C THR A 15 23.94 10.05 -4.62
N ASN A 16 24.42 9.61 -3.45
CA ASN A 16 24.88 8.26 -3.20
C ASN A 16 23.84 7.36 -2.50
N ILE A 17 22.57 7.80 -2.41
CA ILE A 17 21.57 7.06 -1.64
C ILE A 17 20.60 6.28 -2.54
N TYR A 18 19.85 6.99 -3.39
CA TYR A 18 19.00 6.35 -4.40
C TYR A 18 19.59 6.57 -5.79
N ILE A 19 19.58 5.54 -6.62
CA ILE A 19 19.97 5.69 -8.03
C ILE A 19 18.72 5.68 -8.90
N PHE A 20 17.82 4.73 -8.67
CA PHE A 20 16.61 4.56 -9.47
C PHE A 20 15.48 3.97 -8.59
N PRO A 21 14.83 4.81 -7.76
CA PRO A 21 14.01 4.35 -6.63
C PRO A 21 12.69 3.68 -7.03
N ALA A 22 12.23 3.86 -8.27
CA ALA A 22 11.07 3.19 -8.84
C ALA A 22 11.33 2.90 -10.32
N ARG A 23 10.99 1.69 -10.78
CA ARG A 23 11.21 1.22 -12.16
C ARG A 23 9.93 1.00 -12.95
N GLY A 24 8.76 1.22 -12.35
CA GLY A 24 7.49 0.95 -13.01
C GLY A 24 6.32 0.80 -12.05
N VAL A 25 5.11 0.84 -12.61
CA VAL A 25 3.84 0.58 -11.92
C VAL A 25 3.01 -0.32 -12.84
N GLY A 26 2.52 -1.45 -12.32
CA GLY A 26 1.82 -2.46 -13.12
C GLY A 26 2.66 -2.95 -14.30
N ASN A 27 2.10 -2.88 -15.51
CA ASN A 27 2.76 -3.31 -16.75
C ASN A 27 3.72 -2.25 -17.34
N TYR A 28 3.74 -1.04 -16.79
CA TYR A 28 4.63 0.02 -17.26
C TYR A 28 5.97 -0.11 -16.56
N GLN A 29 7.04 -0.37 -17.31
CA GLN A 29 8.40 -0.39 -16.79
C GLN A 29 9.34 0.52 -17.57
N VAL A 30 10.12 1.30 -16.83
CA VAL A 30 11.22 2.12 -17.35
C VAL A 30 12.53 1.36 -17.20
N LYS A 31 13.24 1.16 -18.31
CA LYS A 31 14.46 0.34 -18.37
C LYS A 31 15.69 1.04 -17.77
N SER A 32 15.68 2.37 -17.76
CA SER A 32 16.79 3.19 -17.28
C SER A 32 16.25 4.40 -16.53
N ASN A 33 17.04 4.94 -15.61
CA ASN A 33 16.68 6.18 -14.94
C ASN A 33 16.53 7.31 -15.97
N PRO A 34 15.38 7.98 -16.06
CA PRO A 34 15.17 9.05 -17.03
C PRO A 34 15.91 10.35 -16.66
N ILE A 35 16.22 10.57 -15.38
CA ILE A 35 16.79 11.84 -14.90
C ILE A 35 18.11 12.20 -15.59
N PRO A 36 19.10 11.29 -15.74
CA PRO A 36 20.31 11.58 -16.50
C PRO A 36 20.06 11.99 -17.95
N GLY A 37 19.07 11.38 -18.62
CA GLY A 37 18.74 11.67 -20.02
C GLY A 37 18.11 13.06 -20.22
N TYR A 38 17.32 13.52 -19.25
CA TYR A 38 16.65 14.82 -19.27
C TYR A 38 17.33 15.87 -18.37
N LYS A 39 18.60 15.64 -17.98
CA LYS A 39 19.27 16.49 -16.98
C LYS A 39 19.26 17.97 -17.38
N ASN A 40 19.65 18.29 -18.61
CA ASN A 40 19.74 19.67 -19.07
C ASN A 40 18.35 20.32 -19.14
N ASP A 41 17.36 19.59 -19.66
CA ASP A 41 15.97 20.08 -19.75
C ASP A 41 15.37 20.35 -18.37
N LEU A 42 15.65 19.50 -17.38
CA LEU A 42 15.21 19.69 -15.99
C LEU A 42 15.90 20.90 -15.33
N GLU A 43 17.19 21.12 -15.60
CA GLU A 43 17.92 22.29 -15.11
C GLU A 43 17.42 23.58 -15.74
N GLU A 44 17.17 23.58 -17.05
CA GLU A 44 16.61 24.71 -17.78
C GLU A 44 15.18 25.03 -17.32
N PHE A 45 14.32 24.02 -17.22
CA PHE A 45 12.98 24.15 -16.66
C PHE A 45 13.03 24.77 -15.26
N ALA A 46 13.91 24.28 -14.37
CA ALA A 46 13.99 24.77 -13.00
C ALA A 46 14.42 26.24 -12.92
N LYS A 47 15.26 26.70 -13.86
CA LYS A 47 15.65 28.11 -14.01
C LYS A 47 14.50 28.96 -14.56
N GLN A 48 13.94 28.58 -15.71
CA GLN A 48 12.93 29.37 -16.42
C GLN A 48 11.62 29.51 -15.63
N SER A 49 11.19 28.44 -14.98
CA SER A 49 9.97 28.44 -14.16
C SER A 49 10.14 29.10 -12.79
N GLY A 50 11.37 29.39 -12.38
CA GLY A 50 11.66 29.79 -11.00
C GLY A 50 11.35 28.70 -9.96
N TYR A 51 11.30 27.42 -10.36
CA TYR A 51 10.90 26.28 -9.53
C TYR A 51 11.56 26.27 -8.14
N ARG A 52 12.85 26.59 -8.05
CA ARG A 52 13.58 26.58 -6.77
C ARG A 52 13.05 27.65 -5.81
N ALA A 53 12.72 28.84 -6.32
CA ALA A 53 12.11 29.90 -5.53
C ALA A 53 10.67 29.54 -5.14
N PHE A 54 9.89 28.99 -6.08
CA PHE A 54 8.56 28.46 -5.82
C PHE A 54 8.57 27.40 -4.70
N TYR A 55 9.43 26.38 -4.80
CA TYR A 55 9.55 25.30 -3.81
C TYR A 55 9.94 25.82 -2.42
N LYS A 56 10.83 26.82 -2.36
CA LYS A 56 11.21 27.47 -1.10
C LYS A 56 10.07 28.29 -0.51
N ALA A 57 9.30 29.01 -1.32
CA ALA A 57 8.17 29.81 -0.88
C ALA A 57 7.01 28.96 -0.32
N HIS A 58 6.89 27.70 -0.76
CA HIS A 58 5.82 26.78 -0.35
C HIS A 58 6.27 25.74 0.70
N GLN A 59 7.40 25.93 1.39
CA GLN A 59 7.85 24.99 2.43
C GLN A 59 6.79 24.73 3.50
N THR A 60 6.07 25.76 3.95
CA THR A 60 4.99 25.63 4.93
C THR A 60 3.90 24.64 4.49
N TYR A 61 3.55 24.65 3.21
CA TYR A 61 2.57 23.70 2.66
C TYR A 61 3.14 22.27 2.62
N TYR A 62 4.38 22.08 2.19
CA TYR A 62 4.99 20.74 2.20
C TYR A 62 5.21 20.21 3.62
N ASP A 63 5.54 21.08 4.57
CA ASP A 63 5.65 20.74 5.98
C ASP A 63 4.29 20.37 6.57
N SER A 64 3.18 21.01 6.17
CA SER A 64 1.84 20.62 6.62
C SER A 64 1.44 19.23 6.13
N LEU A 65 1.79 18.86 4.89
CA LEU A 65 1.59 17.49 4.39
C LEU A 65 2.37 16.47 5.22
N ARG A 66 3.63 16.78 5.59
CA ARG A 66 4.44 15.91 6.46
C ARG A 66 3.79 15.75 7.84
N THR A 67 3.35 16.85 8.44
CA THR A 67 2.68 16.83 9.74
C THR A 67 1.39 16.01 9.70
N ALA A 68 0.57 16.18 8.66
CA ALA A 68 -0.65 15.40 8.49
C ALA A 68 -0.35 13.90 8.38
N TYR A 69 0.70 13.51 7.65
CA TYR A 69 1.16 12.13 7.62
C TYR A 69 1.61 11.63 9.00
N GLN A 70 2.34 12.42 9.77
CA GLN A 70 2.75 12.03 11.13
C GLN A 70 1.55 11.82 12.06
N GLU A 71 0.49 12.62 11.91
CA GLU A 71 -0.71 12.56 12.75
C GLU A 71 -1.68 11.42 12.36
N TYR A 72 -1.97 11.28 11.08
CA TYR A 72 -3.06 10.41 10.60
C TYR A 72 -2.57 9.06 10.10
N ALA A 73 -1.34 8.97 9.59
CA ALA A 73 -0.87 7.75 8.92
C ALA A 73 -0.56 6.61 9.89
N SER A 74 -0.20 6.91 11.15
CA SER A 74 0.07 5.90 12.18
C SER A 74 1.04 4.77 11.74
N ILE A 75 2.01 5.07 10.87
CA ILE A 75 2.85 4.05 10.20
C ILE A 75 3.61 3.18 11.20
N ALA A 76 4.07 3.75 12.31
CA ALA A 76 4.75 2.99 13.35
C ALA A 76 3.83 1.94 13.98
N GLU A 77 2.57 2.29 14.25
CA GLU A 77 1.57 1.37 14.81
C GLU A 77 1.20 0.27 13.81
N GLN A 78 1.09 0.61 12.52
CA GLN A 78 0.85 -0.36 11.46
C GLN A 78 2.01 -1.35 11.30
N LYS A 79 3.25 -0.84 11.30
CA LYS A 79 4.48 -1.67 11.28
C LYS A 79 4.51 -2.61 12.48
N GLU A 80 4.32 -2.08 13.68
CA GLU A 80 4.33 -2.89 14.91
C GLU A 80 3.28 -3.99 14.85
N TRP A 81 2.05 -3.66 14.43
CA TRP A 81 1.00 -4.66 14.26
C TRP A 81 1.43 -5.73 13.26
N LEU A 82 1.88 -5.36 12.05
CA LEU A 82 2.28 -6.33 11.03
C LEU A 82 3.46 -7.20 11.49
N GLU A 83 4.50 -6.64 12.11
CA GLU A 83 5.65 -7.42 12.59
C GLU A 83 5.32 -8.32 13.79
N HIS A 84 4.24 -8.05 14.53
CA HIS A 84 3.74 -8.95 15.55
C HIS A 84 2.92 -10.10 14.98
N LYS A 85 2.31 -9.89 13.81
CA LYS A 85 1.39 -10.82 13.15
C LYS A 85 2.07 -11.71 12.11
N PHE A 86 3.22 -11.28 11.60
CA PHE A 86 4.04 -11.97 10.62
C PHE A 86 5.46 -12.19 11.15
N ASP A 87 6.04 -13.34 10.85
CA ASP A 87 7.48 -13.60 11.06
C ASP A 87 8.32 -12.91 9.97
N TYR A 88 8.31 -11.57 9.99
CA TYR A 88 9.02 -10.75 9.02
C TYR A 88 9.31 -9.35 9.58
N THR A 89 10.57 -8.91 9.51
CA THR A 89 11.00 -7.59 10.00
C THR A 89 11.47 -6.68 8.88
N ILE A 90 11.15 -5.39 8.99
CA ILE A 90 11.59 -4.29 8.14
C ILE A 90 12.34 -3.25 8.97
N ASN A 91 13.49 -2.80 8.49
CA ASN A 91 14.35 -1.88 9.25
C ASN A 91 13.92 -0.42 9.11
N SER A 92 13.38 -0.03 7.95
CA SER A 92 13.05 1.36 7.66
C SER A 92 11.83 1.50 6.76
N TYR A 93 11.04 2.53 7.01
CA TYR A 93 9.92 2.95 6.18
C TYR A 93 10.18 4.39 5.73
N ARG A 94 9.94 4.65 4.45
CA ARG A 94 10.03 6.00 3.91
C ARG A 94 8.82 6.29 3.05
N VAL A 95 8.09 7.33 3.43
CA VAL A 95 7.01 7.89 2.62
C VAL A 95 7.56 8.98 1.71
N LEU A 96 7.22 8.86 0.42
CA LEU A 96 7.39 9.87 -0.61
C LEU A 96 5.99 10.27 -1.04
N THR A 97 5.57 11.49 -0.68
CA THR A 97 4.25 12.02 -1.02
C THR A 97 4.36 13.28 -1.87
N SER A 98 3.38 13.48 -2.75
CA SER A 98 3.31 14.65 -3.61
C SER A 98 1.84 14.93 -3.98
N PRO A 99 1.43 16.21 -4.04
CA PRO A 99 0.14 16.57 -4.62
C PRO A 99 0.00 16.17 -6.11
N LEU A 100 1.13 15.90 -6.78
CA LEU A 100 1.18 15.64 -8.23
C LEU A 100 1.04 14.16 -8.60
N ILE A 101 1.02 13.24 -7.63
CA ILE A 101 0.80 11.81 -7.92
C ILE A 101 -0.68 11.43 -7.93
N ALA A 102 -1.58 12.42 -7.77
CA ALA A 102 -3.03 12.24 -7.73
C ALA A 102 -3.43 11.17 -6.71
N GLY A 103 -4.10 10.10 -7.14
CA GLY A 103 -4.47 8.96 -6.29
C GLY A 103 -3.52 7.75 -6.40
N MET A 104 -2.37 7.90 -7.07
CA MET A 104 -1.44 6.79 -7.27
C MET A 104 -0.72 6.42 -5.98
N ASN A 105 -0.76 5.14 -5.66
CA ASN A 105 -0.04 4.50 -4.58
C ASN A 105 0.87 3.39 -5.14
N ALA A 106 2.06 3.26 -4.58
CA ALA A 106 2.98 2.18 -4.91
C ALA A 106 3.95 1.92 -3.76
N THR A 107 4.47 0.70 -3.71
CA THR A 107 5.42 0.27 -2.67
C THR A 107 6.61 -0.44 -3.31
N HIS A 108 7.80 -0.25 -2.74
CA HIS A 108 9.01 -0.94 -3.17
C HIS A 108 9.89 -1.31 -1.98
N THR A 109 10.28 -2.58 -1.88
CA THR A 109 11.25 -3.03 -0.87
C THR A 109 12.67 -3.06 -1.44
N PHE A 110 13.58 -2.30 -0.82
CA PHE A 110 15.02 -2.44 -1.02
C PHE A 110 15.61 -3.41 -0.01
N LYS A 111 16.56 -4.22 -0.45
CA LYS A 111 17.35 -5.12 0.41
C LYS A 111 18.84 -4.92 0.13
N TYR A 112 19.63 -4.62 1.15
CA TYR A 112 21.08 -4.48 1.03
C TYR A 112 21.79 -4.88 2.31
N LYS A 113 22.67 -5.89 2.26
CA LYS A 113 23.51 -6.33 3.40
C LYS A 113 22.73 -6.51 4.73
N GLY A 114 21.58 -7.16 4.68
CA GLY A 114 20.73 -7.41 5.85
C GLY A 114 19.80 -6.26 6.23
N PHE A 115 19.94 -5.08 5.62
CA PHE A 115 19.02 -3.97 5.74
C PHE A 115 17.86 -4.09 4.74
N LYS A 116 16.63 -3.88 5.22
CA LYS A 116 15.40 -3.80 4.42
C LYS A 116 14.72 -2.46 4.62
N GLU A 117 14.42 -1.77 3.54
CA GLU A 117 13.66 -0.52 3.54
C GLU A 117 12.45 -0.64 2.63
N ILE A 118 11.28 -0.22 3.10
CA ILE A 118 10.09 -0.03 2.28
C ILE A 118 10.00 1.46 1.90
N LEU A 119 10.04 1.72 0.60
CA LEU A 119 9.68 3.02 0.02
C LEU A 119 8.20 2.98 -0.36
N LEU A 120 7.42 3.86 0.24
CA LEU A 120 6.01 4.06 -0.01
C LEU A 120 5.83 5.34 -0.83
N PHE A 121 5.25 5.24 -2.01
CA PHE A 121 4.82 6.36 -2.84
C PHE A 121 3.34 6.54 -2.59
N LEU A 122 2.95 7.61 -1.88
CA LEU A 122 1.59 7.76 -1.38
C LEU A 122 1.00 9.13 -1.73
N PRO A 123 -0.29 9.19 -2.09
CA PRO A 123 -0.97 10.45 -2.42
C PRO A 123 -1.00 11.40 -1.22
N THR A 124 -1.43 12.64 -1.38
CA THR A 124 -1.74 13.45 -0.18
C THR A 124 -2.91 12.83 0.56
N LEU A 125 -2.98 13.02 1.88
CA LEU A 125 -4.12 12.53 2.66
C LEU A 125 -5.42 13.15 2.17
N ARG A 126 -6.48 12.35 2.15
CA ARG A 126 -7.80 12.81 1.74
C ARG A 126 -8.50 13.48 2.90
N GLU A 127 -9.18 14.58 2.58
CA GLU A 127 -10.02 15.33 3.50
C GLU A 127 -11.45 15.38 2.97
N ASP A 128 -12.42 15.27 3.87
CA ASP A 128 -13.84 15.40 3.60
C ASP A 128 -14.49 15.91 4.89
N GLU A 129 -15.18 17.04 4.82
CA GLU A 129 -15.78 17.70 6.00
C GLU A 129 -16.93 16.87 6.60
N SER A 130 -17.51 15.95 5.83
CA SER A 130 -18.55 15.03 6.32
C SER A 130 -18.00 13.91 7.20
N TRP A 131 -16.69 13.68 7.20
CA TRP A 131 -16.08 12.57 7.95
C TRP A 131 -15.82 12.95 9.39
N SER A 132 -16.16 12.04 10.31
CA SER A 132 -15.69 12.15 11.70
C SER A 132 -14.16 12.08 11.75
N PRO A 133 -13.50 12.72 12.75
CA PRO A 133 -12.05 12.62 12.89
C PRO A 133 -11.52 11.18 12.97
N LYS A 134 -12.27 10.29 13.63
CA LYS A 134 -11.92 8.86 13.72
C LYS A 134 -12.02 8.16 12.36
N PHE A 135 -13.10 8.40 11.62
CA PHE A 135 -13.26 7.83 10.27
C PHE A 135 -12.21 8.37 9.31
N LYS A 136 -11.90 9.68 9.36
CA LYS A 136 -10.80 10.29 8.58
C LYS A 136 -9.46 9.60 8.87
N LYS A 137 -9.16 9.32 10.14
CA LYS A 137 -7.95 8.57 10.53
C LYS A 137 -7.97 7.15 9.96
N ALA A 138 -9.06 6.40 10.14
CA ALA A 138 -9.18 5.03 9.66
C ALA A 138 -9.08 4.94 8.12
N PHE A 139 -9.79 5.81 7.40
CA PHE A 139 -9.79 5.85 5.94
C PHE A 139 -8.40 6.12 5.37
N ASN A 140 -7.70 7.13 5.90
CA ASN A 140 -6.34 7.45 5.46
C ASN A 140 -5.36 6.33 5.84
N THR A 141 -5.51 5.74 7.03
CA THR A 141 -4.73 4.57 7.46
C THR A 141 -4.86 3.42 6.46
N ARG A 142 -6.07 3.14 5.95
CA ARG A 142 -6.29 2.07 4.96
C ARG A 142 -5.37 2.17 3.75
N ILE A 143 -5.33 3.35 3.11
CA ILE A 143 -4.55 3.58 1.88
C ILE A 143 -3.07 3.26 2.12
N ILE A 144 -2.59 3.59 3.32
CA ILE A 144 -1.19 3.36 3.72
C ILE A 144 -0.96 1.89 4.08
N PHE A 145 -1.92 1.29 4.80
CA PHE A 145 -1.83 -0.08 5.29
C PHE A 145 -1.72 -1.07 4.15
N THR A 146 -2.57 -0.93 3.12
CA THR A 146 -2.56 -1.81 1.95
C THR A 146 -1.26 -1.71 1.13
N GLU A 147 -0.52 -0.61 1.23
CA GLU A 147 0.80 -0.48 0.60
C GLU A 147 1.94 -1.06 1.45
N ILE A 148 1.78 -1.05 2.76
CA ILE A 148 2.76 -1.64 3.67
C ILE A 148 2.63 -3.16 3.66
N ASP A 149 1.42 -3.67 3.84
CA ASP A 149 1.14 -5.09 4.06
C ASP A 149 1.45 -5.98 2.84
N HIS A 150 1.40 -5.45 1.62
CA HIS A 150 1.86 -6.15 0.41
C HIS A 150 3.31 -6.67 0.55
N ASN A 151 4.15 -6.00 1.35
CA ASN A 151 5.53 -6.44 1.61
C ASN A 151 5.64 -7.60 2.61
N TYR A 152 4.54 -7.94 3.29
CA TYR A 152 4.38 -9.05 4.23
C TYR A 152 3.57 -10.20 3.63
N VAL A 153 2.45 -9.87 2.98
CA VAL A 153 1.56 -10.80 2.27
C VAL A 153 2.32 -11.50 1.15
N GLY A 154 2.98 -10.76 0.26
CA GLY A 154 3.65 -11.34 -0.91
C GLY A 154 4.63 -12.48 -0.56
N PRO A 155 5.58 -12.31 0.38
CA PRO A 155 6.46 -13.38 0.82
C PRO A 155 5.74 -14.62 1.39
N LEU A 156 4.62 -14.44 2.09
CA LEU A 156 3.86 -15.55 2.68
C LEU A 156 2.99 -16.26 1.64
N SER A 157 2.39 -15.50 0.71
CA SER A 157 1.68 -16.05 -0.44
C SER A 157 2.62 -16.84 -1.36
N GLU A 158 3.85 -16.39 -1.56
CA GLU A 158 4.83 -17.14 -2.36
C GLU A 158 5.12 -18.53 -1.75
N LYS A 159 5.18 -18.64 -0.41
CA LYS A 159 5.33 -19.96 0.27
C LYS A 159 4.15 -20.90 0.00
N ASN A 160 2.96 -20.35 -0.25
CA ASN A 160 1.71 -21.09 -0.48
C ASN A 160 1.29 -21.08 -1.96
N LYS A 161 2.17 -20.63 -2.87
CA LYS A 161 1.86 -20.34 -4.27
C LYS A 161 1.15 -21.47 -5.00
N LYS A 162 1.56 -22.72 -4.79
CA LYS A 162 0.96 -23.88 -5.47
C LYS A 162 -0.54 -24.03 -5.17
N GLN A 163 -0.94 -23.89 -3.91
CA GLN A 163 -2.34 -24.01 -3.50
C GLN A 163 -3.14 -22.79 -3.97
N ILE A 164 -2.56 -21.59 -3.84
CA ILE A 164 -3.18 -20.35 -4.33
C ILE A 164 -3.41 -20.42 -5.85
N ASP A 165 -2.41 -20.85 -6.63
CA ASP A 165 -2.54 -21.00 -8.07
C ASP A 165 -3.63 -22.01 -8.43
N ALA A 166 -3.72 -23.14 -7.73
CA ALA A 166 -4.75 -24.14 -8.01
C ALA A 166 -6.18 -23.60 -7.81
N ILE A 167 -6.40 -22.83 -6.74
CA ILE A 167 -7.70 -22.26 -6.40
C ILE A 167 -8.02 -21.07 -7.32
N PHE A 168 -7.18 -20.03 -7.30
CA PHE A 168 -7.47 -18.75 -7.94
C PHE A 168 -7.25 -18.74 -9.46
N ASN A 169 -6.88 -19.88 -10.07
CA ASN A 169 -6.84 -20.02 -11.53
C ASN A 169 -8.25 -20.08 -12.15
N ASN A 170 -9.30 -20.41 -11.38
CA ASN A 170 -10.69 -20.20 -11.79
C ASN A 170 -11.07 -18.71 -11.64
N ARG A 171 -10.39 -17.86 -12.41
CA ARG A 171 -10.35 -16.40 -12.19
C ARG A 171 -11.74 -15.76 -12.17
N GLU A 172 -12.70 -16.27 -12.95
CA GLU A 172 -14.05 -15.69 -13.08
C GLU A 172 -14.86 -15.77 -11.78
N VAL A 173 -14.55 -16.69 -10.87
CA VAL A 173 -15.16 -16.78 -9.54
C VAL A 173 -14.69 -15.63 -8.64
N TRP A 174 -13.42 -15.26 -8.78
CA TRP A 174 -12.72 -14.37 -7.86
C TRP A 174 -12.64 -12.92 -8.34
N VAL A 175 -12.85 -12.66 -9.64
CA VAL A 175 -12.78 -11.30 -10.18
C VAL A 175 -13.73 -11.10 -11.34
N ASP A 176 -14.34 -9.92 -11.36
CA ASP A 176 -15.10 -9.43 -12.50
C ASP A 176 -14.14 -8.94 -13.60
N SER A 177 -13.99 -9.74 -14.65
CA SER A 177 -13.12 -9.44 -15.79
C SER A 177 -13.57 -8.21 -16.60
N ALA A 178 -14.82 -7.76 -16.47
CA ALA A 178 -15.28 -6.53 -17.10
C ALA A 178 -14.77 -5.28 -16.35
N ASN A 179 -14.40 -5.41 -15.08
CA ASN A 179 -13.86 -4.31 -14.29
C ASN A 179 -12.38 -4.06 -14.65
N LYS A 180 -12.10 -2.85 -15.16
CA LYS A 180 -10.77 -2.42 -15.62
C LYS A 180 -9.71 -2.45 -14.52
N SER A 181 -10.07 -2.36 -13.25
CA SER A 181 -9.10 -2.45 -12.15
C SER A 181 -8.47 -3.84 -12.04
N THR A 182 -9.14 -4.89 -12.50
CA THR A 182 -8.65 -6.27 -12.34
C THR A 182 -7.46 -6.60 -13.24
N VAL A 183 -7.16 -5.77 -14.25
CA VAL A 183 -5.99 -5.91 -15.14
C VAL A 183 -4.66 -5.77 -14.40
N HIS A 184 -4.67 -5.14 -13.22
CA HIS A 184 -3.50 -4.96 -12.37
C HIS A 184 -3.13 -6.25 -11.59
N TYR A 185 -3.99 -7.28 -11.64
CA TYR A 185 -3.82 -8.56 -10.94
C TYR A 185 -3.78 -9.71 -11.94
N PRO A 186 -2.70 -9.84 -12.73
CA PRO A 186 -2.65 -10.77 -13.88
C PRO A 186 -2.41 -12.22 -13.50
N THR A 187 -2.22 -12.54 -12.22
CA THR A 187 -1.89 -13.91 -11.76
C THR A 187 -2.75 -14.31 -10.57
N PRO A 188 -3.01 -15.61 -10.37
CA PRO A 188 -3.78 -16.12 -9.22
C PRO A 188 -3.26 -15.58 -7.87
N VAL A 189 -1.93 -15.61 -7.66
CA VAL A 189 -1.31 -15.05 -6.44
C VAL A 189 -1.62 -13.58 -6.25
N LYS A 190 -1.62 -12.77 -7.32
CA LYS A 190 -1.95 -11.34 -7.22
C LYS A 190 -3.43 -11.09 -6.89
N VAL A 191 -4.33 -11.97 -7.34
CA VAL A 191 -5.74 -11.89 -6.94
C VAL A 191 -5.88 -12.21 -5.45
N PHE A 192 -5.30 -13.32 -4.99
CA PHE A 192 -5.31 -13.68 -3.57
C PHE A 192 -4.66 -12.61 -2.67
N ASP A 193 -3.50 -12.08 -3.08
CA ASP A 193 -2.79 -11.02 -2.35
C ASP A 193 -3.71 -9.80 -2.14
N GLU A 194 -4.49 -9.42 -3.16
CA GLU A 194 -5.41 -8.29 -3.05
C GLU A 194 -6.55 -8.59 -2.07
N TYR A 195 -7.19 -9.75 -2.16
CA TYR A 195 -8.19 -10.18 -1.18
C TYR A 195 -7.65 -10.12 0.25
N LEU A 196 -6.48 -10.70 0.47
CA LEU A 196 -5.88 -10.77 1.79
C LEU A 196 -5.46 -9.39 2.30
N THR A 197 -4.88 -8.54 1.48
CA THR A 197 -4.47 -7.18 1.89
C THR A 197 -5.65 -6.35 2.42
N TRP A 198 -6.80 -6.39 1.75
CA TRP A 198 -7.99 -5.67 2.22
C TRP A 198 -8.61 -6.32 3.46
N GLY A 199 -8.61 -7.64 3.53
CA GLY A 199 -9.06 -8.37 4.72
C GLY A 199 -8.17 -8.13 5.96
N LEU A 200 -6.85 -8.04 5.79
CA LEU A 200 -5.92 -7.73 6.88
C LEU A 200 -6.16 -6.34 7.46
N PHE A 201 -6.54 -5.37 6.64
CA PHE A 201 -6.92 -4.05 7.14
C PHE A 201 -8.15 -4.12 8.06
N ILE A 202 -9.13 -4.97 7.76
CA ILE A 202 -10.26 -5.23 8.67
C ILE A 202 -9.76 -5.79 10.01
N LEU A 203 -8.83 -6.77 9.99
CA LEU A 203 -8.26 -7.33 11.22
C LEU A 203 -7.49 -6.29 12.04
N TYR A 204 -6.71 -5.43 11.38
CA TYR A 204 -6.02 -4.32 12.01
C TYR A 204 -7.01 -3.36 12.69
N CYS A 205 -8.07 -2.97 11.98
CA CYS A 205 -9.10 -2.09 12.52
C CYS A 205 -9.89 -2.76 13.66
N TYR A 206 -10.08 -4.07 13.64
CA TYR A 206 -10.69 -4.78 14.76
C TYR A 206 -9.85 -4.66 16.03
N ASP A 207 -8.54 -4.93 15.95
CA ASP A 207 -7.67 -4.84 17.13
C ASP A 207 -7.48 -3.39 17.64
N LYS A 208 -7.63 -2.37 16.78
CA LYS A 208 -7.42 -0.95 17.13
C LYS A 208 -8.69 -0.19 17.49
N PHE A 209 -9.80 -0.52 16.84
CA PHE A 209 -11.06 0.23 16.88
C PHE A 209 -12.27 -0.65 17.14
N GLY A 210 -12.11 -1.96 17.37
CA GLY A 210 -13.23 -2.90 17.47
C GLY A 210 -14.18 -2.67 18.65
N GLU A 211 -13.77 -1.90 19.66
CA GLU A 211 -14.64 -1.43 20.75
C GLU A 211 -15.67 -0.39 20.27
N ASP A 212 -15.33 0.40 19.25
CA ASP A 212 -16.23 1.37 18.61
C ASP A 212 -16.97 0.67 17.46
N HIS A 213 -18.03 -0.07 17.82
CA HIS A 213 -18.76 -0.94 16.88
C HIS A 213 -19.33 -0.18 15.67
N ASP A 214 -19.80 1.06 15.85
CA ASP A 214 -20.33 1.88 14.76
C ASP A 214 -19.22 2.27 13.77
N LEU A 215 -18.06 2.70 14.28
CA LEU A 215 -16.91 3.02 13.44
C LEU A 215 -16.38 1.76 12.72
N TYR A 216 -16.26 0.65 13.44
CA TYR A 216 -15.79 -0.60 12.86
C TYR A 216 -16.73 -1.11 11.76
N GLY A 217 -18.04 -1.05 11.99
CA GLY A 217 -19.05 -1.38 10.98
C GLY A 217 -18.92 -0.52 9.71
N GLN A 218 -18.77 0.80 9.88
CA GLN A 218 -18.54 1.73 8.75
C GLN A 218 -17.26 1.40 7.96
N ILE A 219 -16.19 0.99 8.65
CA ILE A 219 -14.93 0.60 8.00
C ILE A 219 -15.12 -0.68 7.18
N VAL A 220 -15.75 -1.70 7.76
CA VAL A 220 -16.00 -2.99 7.07
C VAL A 220 -16.87 -2.79 5.85
N GLU A 221 -17.97 -2.05 5.97
CA GLU A 221 -18.85 -1.71 4.86
C GLU A 221 -18.08 -0.97 3.75
N ASN A 222 -17.26 0.02 4.12
CA ASN A 222 -16.47 0.77 3.15
C ASN A 222 -15.42 -0.09 2.42
N VAL A 223 -14.80 -1.04 3.13
CA VAL A 223 -13.84 -2.00 2.53
C VAL A 223 -14.55 -2.92 1.55
N ASN A 224 -15.68 -3.50 1.95
CA ASN A 224 -16.42 -4.45 1.13
C ASN A 224 -17.02 -3.77 -0.11
N ASP A 225 -17.62 -2.58 0.02
CA ASP A 225 -18.11 -1.81 -1.13
C ASP A 225 -16.96 -1.50 -2.12
N MET A 226 -15.79 -1.14 -1.61
CA MET A 226 -14.63 -0.84 -2.46
C MET A 226 -14.18 -2.07 -3.24
N MET A 227 -14.07 -3.22 -2.60
CA MET A 227 -13.63 -4.45 -3.23
C MET A 227 -14.66 -5.00 -4.22
N VAL A 228 -15.91 -5.13 -3.79
CA VAL A 228 -16.99 -5.72 -4.59
C VAL A 228 -17.40 -4.77 -5.72
N ASN A 229 -17.82 -3.54 -5.38
CA ASN A 229 -18.50 -2.65 -6.32
C ASN A 229 -17.56 -1.74 -7.12
N LYS A 230 -16.34 -1.48 -6.63
CA LYS A 230 -15.39 -0.56 -7.32
C LYS A 230 -14.23 -1.29 -7.96
N LYS A 231 -13.65 -2.30 -7.30
CA LYS A 231 -12.43 -2.99 -7.76
C LYS A 231 -12.69 -4.30 -8.50
N GLY A 232 -13.89 -4.87 -8.41
CA GLY A 232 -14.30 -6.05 -9.17
C GLY A 232 -13.90 -7.38 -8.51
N PHE A 233 -14.01 -7.47 -7.19
CA PHE A 233 -13.70 -8.66 -6.38
C PHE A 233 -15.00 -9.18 -5.73
N PRO A 234 -15.84 -9.95 -6.45
CA PRO A 234 -17.21 -10.24 -6.04
C PRO A 234 -17.32 -10.99 -4.71
N LYS A 235 -16.39 -11.90 -4.42
CA LYS A 235 -16.34 -12.71 -3.17
C LYS A 235 -15.75 -11.99 -1.95
N ALA A 236 -15.54 -10.67 -2.00
CA ALA A 236 -14.74 -9.98 -0.99
C ALA A 236 -15.42 -9.89 0.37
N ASP A 237 -16.75 -9.78 0.39
CA ASP A 237 -17.51 -9.78 1.65
C ASP A 237 -17.37 -11.13 2.36
N GLU A 238 -17.59 -12.23 1.65
CA GLU A 238 -17.49 -13.59 2.19
C GLU A 238 -16.06 -13.96 2.59
N PHE A 239 -15.07 -13.60 1.77
CA PHE A 239 -13.66 -13.82 2.08
C PHE A 239 -13.25 -13.07 3.36
N ASN A 240 -13.65 -11.80 3.48
CA ASN A 240 -13.33 -10.99 4.65
C ASN A 240 -14.03 -11.50 5.91
N ALA A 241 -15.28 -11.94 5.80
CA ALA A 241 -16.02 -12.55 6.90
C ALA A 241 -15.35 -13.85 7.40
N GLU A 242 -14.93 -14.73 6.49
CA GLU A 242 -14.25 -15.97 6.87
C GLU A 242 -12.87 -15.71 7.47
N LEU A 243 -12.07 -14.83 6.86
CA LEU A 243 -10.78 -14.41 7.42
C LEU A 243 -10.95 -13.87 8.84
N PHE A 244 -11.96 -13.02 9.06
CA PHE A 244 -12.26 -12.46 10.37
C PHE A 244 -12.69 -13.52 11.38
N ARG A 245 -13.53 -14.48 10.98
CA ARG A 245 -13.93 -15.61 11.82
C ARG A 245 -12.72 -16.43 12.24
N LEU A 246 -11.88 -16.84 11.28
CA LEU A 246 -10.64 -17.57 11.54
C LEU A 246 -9.70 -16.80 12.46
N TYR A 247 -9.59 -15.49 12.27
CA TYR A 247 -8.75 -14.64 13.11
C TYR A 247 -9.21 -14.57 14.57
N LYS A 248 -10.52 -14.51 14.81
CA LYS A 248 -11.08 -14.50 16.18
C LYS A 248 -10.85 -15.82 16.91
N ASP A 249 -10.89 -16.93 16.17
CA ASP A 249 -10.72 -18.26 16.73
C ASP A 249 -9.24 -18.66 16.91
N ASN A 250 -8.30 -17.91 16.31
CA ASN A 250 -6.87 -18.21 16.34
C ASN A 250 -6.15 -17.66 17.59
N ASN A 251 -5.32 -18.50 18.22
CA ASN A 251 -4.45 -18.12 19.33
C ASN A 251 -3.13 -18.92 19.28
N PRO A 252 -1.95 -18.28 19.12
CA PRO A 252 -1.74 -16.84 18.99
C PRO A 252 -2.37 -16.30 17.69
N LYS A 253 -2.71 -15.00 17.69
CA LYS A 253 -3.28 -14.31 16.52
C LYS A 253 -2.23 -14.04 15.44
N ASP A 254 -1.52 -15.06 14.96
CA ASP A 254 -0.57 -14.93 13.84
C ASP A 254 -1.27 -15.16 12.49
N ILE A 255 -0.80 -14.52 11.42
CA ILE A 255 -1.43 -14.62 10.10
C ILE A 255 -1.02 -15.90 9.37
N GLN A 256 0.17 -16.43 9.65
CA GLN A 256 0.65 -17.65 9.00
C GLN A 256 -0.26 -18.86 9.31
N GLY A 257 -0.77 -18.96 10.54
CA GLY A 257 -1.72 -19.98 10.97
C GLY A 257 -3.08 -19.90 10.26
N LEU A 258 -3.45 -18.73 9.71
CA LEU A 258 -4.73 -18.54 9.02
C LEU A 258 -4.70 -19.01 7.56
N TYR A 259 -3.52 -19.10 6.94
CA TYR A 259 -3.43 -19.37 5.50
C TYR A 259 -4.04 -20.71 5.12
N LYS A 260 -3.70 -21.79 5.84
CA LYS A 260 -4.23 -23.12 5.52
C LYS A 260 -5.75 -23.18 5.63
N PRO A 261 -6.40 -22.85 6.77
CA PRO A 261 -7.85 -22.92 6.86
C PRO A 261 -8.56 -21.95 5.91
N LEU A 262 -7.99 -20.76 5.65
CA LEU A 262 -8.56 -19.82 4.69
C LEU A 262 -8.50 -20.35 3.26
N LEU A 263 -7.38 -20.94 2.83
CA LEU A 263 -7.26 -21.54 1.51
C LEU A 263 -8.16 -22.77 1.36
N ASP A 264 -8.36 -23.56 2.42
CA ASP A 264 -9.30 -24.68 2.43
C ASP A 264 -10.75 -24.23 2.28
N TRP A 265 -11.09 -23.06 2.83
CA TRP A 265 -12.38 -22.44 2.59
C TRP A 265 -12.48 -21.93 1.15
N CYS A 266 -11.46 -21.22 0.64
CA CYS A 266 -11.44 -20.72 -0.73
C CYS A 266 -11.59 -21.86 -1.75
N GLU A 267 -10.97 -23.01 -1.51
CA GLU A 267 -11.09 -24.20 -2.38
C GLU A 267 -12.53 -24.73 -2.47
N LYS A 268 -13.33 -24.60 -1.40
CA LYS A 268 -14.74 -25.02 -1.38
C LYS A 268 -15.66 -24.02 -2.09
N GLU A 269 -15.28 -22.76 -2.11
CA GLU A 269 -16.02 -21.67 -2.78
C GLU A 269 -15.71 -21.55 -4.28
N ASN A 270 -14.79 -22.37 -4.78
CA ASN A 270 -14.21 -22.29 -6.12
C ASN A 270 -14.97 -23.07 -7.20
#